data_AF-A0A7K2VD09-F1
#
_entry.id   AF-A0A7K2VD09-F1
#
_cell.length_a   1.000
_cell.length_b   1.000
_cell.length_c   1.000
_cell.angle_alpha   90.00
_cell.angle_beta   90.00
_cell.angle_gamma   90.00
#
_symmetry.space_group_name_H-M   'P 1'
#
loop_
_entity.id
_entity.type
_entity.pdbx_description
1 polymer ?
#
loop_
_entity_poly.entity_id
_entity_poly.type
_entity_poly.pdbx_seq_one_letter_code
_entity_poly.pdbx_strand_id
1 'polypeptide(L)'
;MSTHPAQSRPSAHSEHASHSQHPTMQRHCDVAVIGGSAAGLAAALQLSRQRRGVVVVDDGTPRNAPAAHMHGYLGHEGVSPGALTEAGREEVRAYGGEVLSGRVVGVHRHGDGQFR
;
A
#
# COMPACT_ATOMS: atom_id res chain seq x y z
N MET A 1 3.80 -67.80 10.54
CA MET A 1 3.21 -66.79 11.45
C MET A 1 4.19 -65.64 11.52
N SER A 2 3.91 -64.57 10.77
CA SER A 2 4.81 -63.44 10.58
C SER A 2 4.60 -62.38 11.67
N THR A 3 5.68 -61.93 12.28
CA THR A 3 5.70 -60.78 13.19
C THR A 3 6.67 -59.74 12.63
N HIS A 4 6.18 -58.52 12.39
CA HIS A 4 7.00 -57.33 12.13
C HIS A 4 7.84 -56.97 13.36
N PRO A 5 8.95 -56.24 13.15
CA PRO A 5 9.09 -55.00 13.89
C PRO A 5 9.44 -53.80 13.01
N ALA A 6 8.89 -52.66 13.43
CA ALA A 6 9.14 -51.31 12.95
C ALA A 6 10.44 -50.74 13.51
N GLN A 7 11.08 -49.82 12.76
CA GLN A 7 11.74 -48.57 13.21
C GLN A 7 12.68 -48.06 12.10
N SER A 8 12.30 -47.02 11.34
CA SER A 8 12.40 -45.58 11.64
C SER A 8 13.74 -44.99 11.14
N ARG A 9 13.69 -44.41 9.93
CA ARG A 9 14.72 -43.49 9.41
C ARG A 9 14.54 -42.13 10.09
N PRO A 10 15.56 -41.50 10.67
CA PRO A 10 15.45 -40.09 11.01
C PRO A 10 15.63 -39.25 9.74
N SER A 11 14.60 -38.45 9.48
CA SER A 11 14.54 -37.41 8.46
C SER A 11 15.48 -36.27 8.83
N ALA A 12 16.45 -35.96 7.97
CA ALA A 12 17.06 -34.63 7.92
C ALA A 12 16.33 -33.84 6.83
N HIS A 13 15.11 -33.38 7.14
CA HIS A 13 14.51 -32.29 6.38
C HIS A 13 15.27 -31.02 6.75
N SER A 14 16.28 -30.69 5.95
CA SER A 14 16.78 -29.32 5.88
C SER A 14 15.66 -28.48 5.26
N GLU A 15 14.84 -27.88 6.10
CA GLU A 15 13.96 -26.78 5.71
C GLU A 15 14.83 -25.59 5.32
N HIS A 16 15.23 -25.55 4.04
CA HIS A 16 15.63 -24.31 3.40
C HIS A 16 14.39 -23.41 3.36
N ALA A 17 14.20 -22.60 4.40
CA ALA A 17 13.28 -21.49 4.39
C ALA A 17 13.74 -20.49 3.33
N SER A 18 13.28 -20.70 2.09
CA SER A 18 13.49 -19.81 0.96
C SER A 18 12.88 -18.46 1.30
N HIS A 19 13.69 -17.57 1.87
CA HIS A 19 13.38 -16.15 1.92
C HIS A 19 13.35 -15.68 0.48
N SER A 20 12.16 -15.61 -0.10
CA SER A 20 11.94 -14.98 -1.39
C SER A 20 12.40 -13.52 -1.27
N GLN A 21 13.65 -13.27 -1.68
CA GLN A 21 14.19 -11.93 -1.79
C GLN A 21 13.37 -11.24 -2.88
N HIS A 22 12.38 -10.46 -2.46
CA HIS A 22 11.68 -9.57 -3.37
C HIS A 22 12.71 -8.56 -3.88
N PRO A 23 12.93 -8.48 -5.20
CA PRO A 23 13.88 -7.53 -5.74
C PRO A 23 13.48 -6.11 -5.31
N THR A 24 14.44 -5.37 -4.75
CA THR A 24 14.21 -3.97 -4.40
C THR A 24 13.89 -3.20 -5.67
N MET A 25 12.72 -2.57 -5.70
CA MET A 25 12.24 -1.85 -6.87
C MET A 25 12.39 -0.35 -6.65
N GLN A 26 13.02 0.35 -7.60
CA GLN A 26 13.15 1.81 -7.58
C GLN A 26 12.09 2.44 -8.50
N ARG A 27 11.55 3.58 -8.06
CA ARG A 27 10.57 4.38 -8.79
C ARG A 27 11.01 5.84 -8.72
N HIS A 28 10.92 6.54 -9.84
CA HIS A 28 11.12 7.98 -9.92
C HIS A 28 9.77 8.65 -10.12
N CYS A 29 9.50 9.70 -9.34
CA CYS A 29 8.28 10.48 -9.41
C CYS A 29 8.60 11.94 -9.09
N ASP A 30 7.71 12.85 -9.49
CA ASP A 30 7.80 14.26 -9.08
C ASP A 30 7.36 14.44 -7.62
N VAL A 31 6.33 13.69 -7.22
CA VAL A 31 5.75 13.77 -5.87
C VAL A 31 5.37 12.38 -5.35
N ALA A 32 5.86 12.06 -4.16
CA ALA A 32 5.38 10.93 -3.36
C ALA A 32 4.40 11.43 -2.29
N VAL A 33 3.19 10.89 -2.27
CA VAL A 33 2.18 11.17 -1.24
C VAL A 33 2.13 9.99 -0.28
N ILE A 34 2.41 10.26 1.00
CA ILE A 34 2.42 9.21 2.03
C ILE A 34 1.08 9.24 2.78
N GLY A 35 0.27 8.20 2.56
CA GLY A 35 -1.08 8.04 3.09
C GLY A 35 -2.16 8.25 2.03
N GLY A 36 -3.04 7.26 1.89
CA GLY A 36 -4.16 7.22 0.95
C GLY A 36 -5.50 7.60 1.58
N SER A 37 -5.49 8.55 2.53
CA SER A 37 -6.72 9.12 3.10
C SER A 37 -7.36 10.13 2.14
N ALA A 38 -8.52 10.68 2.51
CA ALA A 38 -9.16 11.76 1.75
C ALA A 38 -8.21 12.94 1.45
N ALA A 39 -7.37 13.32 2.42
CA ALA A 39 -6.41 14.41 2.23
C ALA A 39 -5.30 14.04 1.22
N GLY A 40 -4.74 12.84 1.34
CA GLY A 40 -3.68 12.37 0.46
C GLY A 40 -4.17 12.15 -0.98
N LEU A 41 -5.34 11.52 -1.13
CA LEU A 41 -5.94 11.30 -2.45
C LEU A 41 -6.38 12.61 -3.11
N ALA A 42 -6.93 13.57 -2.36
CA ALA A 42 -7.24 14.89 -2.91
C ALA A 42 -5.98 15.62 -3.41
N ALA A 43 -4.88 15.59 -2.64
CA ALA A 43 -3.60 16.18 -3.05
C ALA A 43 -3.05 15.47 -4.31
N ALA A 44 -3.05 14.14 -4.32
CA ALA A 44 -2.59 13.34 -5.44
C ALA A 44 -3.40 13.61 -6.72
N LEU A 45 -4.73 13.73 -6.60
CA LEU A 45 -5.62 14.03 -7.72
C LEU A 45 -5.29 15.40 -8.32
N GLN A 46 -5.15 16.44 -7.48
CA GLN A 46 -4.82 17.79 -7.95
C GLN A 46 -3.46 17.84 -8.66
N LEU A 47 -2.45 17.12 -8.15
CA LEU A 47 -1.13 17.05 -8.75
C LEU A 47 -1.11 16.23 -10.05
N SER A 48 -1.83 15.10 -10.09
CA SER A 48 -1.94 14.25 -11.28
C SER A 48 -2.62 15.00 -12.44
N ARG A 49 -3.64 15.81 -12.14
CA ARG A 49 -4.29 16.70 -13.14
C ARG A 49 -3.33 17.76 -13.72
N GLN A 50 -2.26 18.10 -13.00
CA GLN A 50 -1.19 18.98 -13.48
C GLN A 50 -0.10 18.22 -14.23
N ARG A 51 -0.32 16.94 -14.58
CA ARG A 51 0.60 16.04 -15.30
C ARG A 51 1.92 15.79 -14.55
N ARG A 52 1.90 15.86 -13.22
CA ARG A 52 3.02 15.42 -12.39
C ARG A 52 3.03 13.90 -12.28
N GLY A 53 4.21 13.29 -12.28
CA GLY A 53 4.37 11.89 -11.90
C GLY A 53 4.13 11.74 -10.40
N VAL A 54 2.97 11.21 -10.01
CA VAL A 54 2.56 11.10 -8.60
C VAL A 54 2.44 9.63 -8.20
N VAL A 55 3.04 9.29 -7.06
CA VAL A 55 2.88 7.97 -6.42
C VAL A 55 2.29 8.16 -5.03
N VAL A 56 1.14 7.55 -4.76
CA VAL A 56 0.55 7.43 -3.43
C VAL A 56 0.99 6.10 -2.82
N VAL A 57 1.50 6.12 -1.59
CA VAL A 57 1.80 4.89 -0.83
C VAL A 57 0.91 4.86 0.41
N ASP A 58 0.15 3.79 0.57
CA ASP A 58 -0.82 3.65 1.65
C ASP A 58 -0.83 2.25 2.25
N ASP A 59 -0.91 2.16 3.58
CA ASP A 59 -0.86 0.89 4.31
C ASP A 59 -2.25 0.27 4.58
N GLY A 60 -3.32 0.91 4.12
CA GLY A 60 -4.68 0.43 4.29
C GLY A 60 -5.23 0.51 5.71
N THR A 61 -4.64 1.33 6.60
CA THR A 61 -5.08 1.46 8.00
C THR A 61 -5.73 2.82 8.32
N PRO A 62 -6.91 3.14 7.73
CA PRO A 62 -7.54 4.43 7.96
C PRO A 62 -8.04 4.57 9.40
N ARG A 63 -7.86 5.77 9.97
CA ARG A 63 -8.25 6.08 11.37
C ARG A 63 -9.73 5.82 11.68
N ASN A 64 -10.59 5.86 10.68
CA ASN A 64 -12.04 5.69 10.79
C ASN A 64 -12.53 4.34 10.25
N ALA A 65 -11.65 3.34 10.13
CA ALA A 65 -12.03 1.98 9.73
C ALA A 65 -13.25 1.39 10.49
N PRO A 66 -13.43 1.62 11.81
CA PRO A 66 -14.60 1.10 12.53
C PRO A 66 -15.92 1.81 12.19
N ALA A 67 -15.89 2.97 11.55
CA ALA A 67 -17.09 3.73 11.25
C ALA A 67 -17.80 3.16 10.02
N ALA A 68 -19.08 2.79 10.16
CA ALA A 68 -19.90 2.34 9.05
C ALA A 68 -20.19 3.47 8.05
N HIS A 69 -20.32 4.70 8.55
CA HIS A 69 -20.73 5.87 7.78
C HIS A 69 -19.89 7.10 8.16
N MET A 70 -19.66 7.97 7.19
CA MET A 70 -19.13 9.31 7.39
C MET A 70 -20.24 10.37 7.26
N HIS A 71 -20.08 11.44 8.02
CA HIS A 71 -21.04 12.54 8.13
C HIS A 71 -20.31 13.87 8.02
N GLY A 72 -21.01 14.92 7.59
CA GLY A 72 -20.44 16.28 7.52
C GLY A 72 -19.43 16.46 6.37
N TYR A 73 -19.47 15.58 5.37
CA TYR A 73 -18.67 15.71 4.16
C TYR A 73 -19.58 16.00 2.98
N LEU A 74 -19.44 17.19 2.41
CA LEU A 74 -20.32 17.69 1.36
C LEU A 74 -20.39 16.72 0.19
N GLY A 75 -21.61 16.34 -0.22
CA GLY A 75 -21.86 15.39 -1.31
C GLY A 75 -21.72 13.90 -0.93
N HIS A 76 -21.29 13.58 0.29
CA HIS A 76 -21.02 12.20 0.73
C HIS A 76 -21.65 11.86 2.09
N GLU A 77 -22.82 12.42 2.38
CA GLU A 77 -23.53 12.17 3.64
C GLU A 77 -23.97 10.70 3.75
N GLY A 78 -23.59 10.02 4.83
CA GLY A 78 -23.94 8.62 5.08
C GLY A 78 -23.16 7.60 4.24
N VAL A 79 -22.18 8.03 3.44
CA VAL A 79 -21.33 7.11 2.64
C VAL A 79 -20.39 6.34 3.57
N SER A 80 -19.93 5.14 3.19
CA SER A 80 -18.90 4.45 3.97
C SER A 80 -17.53 5.10 3.75
N PRO A 81 -16.66 5.19 4.77
CA PRO A 81 -15.31 5.71 4.59
C PRO A 81 -14.51 5.01 3.49
N GLY A 82 -14.66 3.68 3.38
CA GLY A 82 -14.00 2.88 2.36
C GLY A 82 -14.45 3.23 0.94
N ALA A 83 -15.74 3.51 0.74
CA ALA A 83 -16.25 3.91 -0.57
C ALA A 83 -15.67 5.26 -1.04
N LEU A 84 -15.54 6.24 -0.14
CA LEU A 84 -14.89 7.51 -0.47
C LEU A 84 -13.42 7.29 -0.88
N THR A 85 -12.69 6.50 -0.09
CA THR A 85 -11.28 6.21 -0.38
C THR A 85 -11.12 5.45 -1.69
N GLU A 86 -11.97 4.47 -2.00
CA GLU A 86 -11.87 3.76 -3.28
C GLU A 86 -12.15 4.67 -4.47
N ALA A 87 -13.22 5.47 -4.42
CA ALA A 87 -13.52 6.45 -5.46
C ALA A 87 -12.34 7.40 -5.69
N GLY A 88 -11.74 7.92 -4.61
CA GLY A 88 -10.56 8.78 -4.72
C GLY A 88 -9.34 8.07 -5.33
N ARG A 89 -9.13 6.78 -5.07
CA ARG A 89 -8.06 6.00 -5.72
C ARG A 89 -8.33 5.81 -7.22
N GLU A 90 -9.57 5.51 -7.59
CA GLU A 90 -9.98 5.39 -9.00
C GLU A 90 -9.77 6.71 -9.75
N GLU A 91 -10.15 7.84 -9.16
CA GLU A 91 -9.92 9.17 -9.73
C GLU A 91 -8.43 9.47 -9.93
N VAL A 92 -7.58 9.20 -8.93
CA VAL A 92 -6.12 9.39 -9.06
C VAL A 92 -5.56 8.56 -10.22
N ARG A 93 -5.95 7.27 -10.29
CA ARG A 93 -5.51 6.36 -11.37
C ARG A 93 -5.99 6.83 -12.75
N ALA A 94 -7.20 7.37 -12.85
CA ALA A 94 -7.75 7.89 -14.09
C ALA A 94 -6.95 9.08 -14.66
N TYR A 95 -6.27 9.85 -13.80
CA TYR A 95 -5.35 10.92 -14.21
C TYR A 95 -3.88 10.48 -14.30
N GLY A 96 -3.60 9.17 -14.23
CA GLY A 96 -2.26 8.60 -14.40
C GLY A 96 -1.41 8.55 -13.13
N GLY A 97 -1.98 8.89 -11.96
CA GLY A 97 -1.29 8.70 -10.68
C GLY A 97 -1.25 7.22 -10.26
N GLU A 98 -0.15 6.81 -9.63
CA GLU A 98 0.00 5.47 -9.09
C GLU A 98 -0.49 5.40 -7.64
N VAL A 99 -1.14 4.31 -7.25
CA VAL A 99 -1.55 4.05 -5.86
C VAL A 99 -1.03 2.68 -5.46
N LEU A 100 -0.01 2.67 -4.60
CA LEU A 100 0.69 1.48 -4.14
C LEU A 100 0.26 1.12 -2.71
N SER A 101 0.00 -0.16 -2.48
CA SER A 101 -0.16 -0.68 -1.12
C SER A 101 1.21 -0.86 -0.49
N GLY A 102 1.43 -0.25 0.66
CA GLY A 102 2.70 -0.33 1.36
C GLY A 102 2.80 0.59 2.57
N ARG A 103 3.70 0.25 3.49
CA ARG A 103 4.05 1.11 4.62
C ARG A 103 5.37 1.80 4.31
N VAL A 104 5.36 3.13 4.32
CA VAL A 104 6.61 3.90 4.31
C VAL A 104 7.26 3.81 5.68
N VAL A 105 8.54 3.40 5.69
CA VAL A 105 9.31 3.18 6.92
C VAL A 105 10.36 4.27 7.18
N GLY A 106 10.66 5.08 6.16
CA GLY A 106 11.63 6.15 6.24
C GLY A 106 11.50 7.08 5.04
N VAL A 107 11.90 8.34 5.24
CA VAL A 107 12.07 9.34 4.18
C VAL A 107 13.40 10.03 4.46
N HIS A 108 14.29 10.02 3.48
CA HIS A 108 15.62 10.59 3.56
C HIS A 108 15.76 11.71 2.55
N ARG A 109 16.16 12.89 3.03
CA ARG A 109 16.53 14.00 2.15
C ARG A 109 17.98 13.85 1.70
N HIS A 110 18.20 13.89 0.39
CA HIS A 110 19.52 13.86 -0.21
C HIS A 110 20.11 15.28 -0.37
N GLY A 111 21.43 15.36 -0.53
CA GLY A 111 22.18 16.62 -0.60
C GLY A 111 21.84 17.49 -1.82
N ASP A 112 21.28 16.89 -2.86
CA ASP A 112 20.76 17.54 -4.07
C ASP A 112 19.33 18.10 -3.90
N GLY A 113 18.73 17.93 -2.71
CA GLY A 113 17.39 18.40 -2.39
C GLY A 113 16.27 17.41 -2.74
N GLN A 114 16.59 16.24 -3.29
CA GLN A 114 15.61 15.18 -3.56
C GLN A 114 15.27 14.38 -2.28
N PHE A 115 14.17 13.64 -2.33
CA PHE A 115 13.76 12.72 -1.27
C PHE A 115 13.81 11.28 -1.76
N ARG A 116 14.14 10.35 -0.86
CA ARG A 116 14.12 8.90 -1.08
C ARG A 116 13.44 8.17 0.07
#